data_AF-A0A1W1Z1F2-F1
#
_entry.id   AF-A0A1W1Z1F2-F1
#
_cell.length_a   1.000
_cell.length_b   1.000
_cell.length_c   1.000
_cell.angle_alpha   90.00
_cell.angle_beta   90.00
_cell.angle_gamma   90.00
#
_symmetry.space_group_name_H-M   'P 1'
#
loop_
_entity.id
_entity.type
_entity.pdbx_description
1 polymer ?
#
loop_
_entity_poly.entity_id
_entity_poly.type
_entity_poly.pdbx_seq_one_letter_code
_entity_poly.pdbx_strand_id
1 'polypeptide(L)'
;MQQTAPNLLEPLYEGYWFGSNPALDSDHPVSVAKAPVFVRCGRQVQCCFNRYFLGAAAQARAEALPPDLATAINALQRTAAMLAGRALFKLERGDVLFWHNWSWLHGRTAFADGEGDADGAGRLLLRLWLHSDLIKPLDPRLAERGKAIDRDHKRAMLEGMQG
;
A
#
# COMPACT_ATOMS: atom_id res chain seq x y z
N MET A 1 17.64 -8.43 18.24
CA MET A 1 16.93 -8.03 17.00
C MET A 1 17.91 -7.23 16.14
N GLN A 2 18.09 -7.60 14.88
CA GLN A 2 18.95 -6.85 13.95
C GLN A 2 18.18 -5.63 13.44
N GLN A 3 18.79 -4.44 13.51
CA GLN A 3 18.22 -3.20 12.96
C GLN A 3 18.79 -2.97 11.55
N THR A 4 17.94 -2.47 10.63
CA THR A 4 18.33 -2.13 9.27
C THR A 4 18.07 -0.66 9.02
N ALA A 5 19.13 0.11 8.75
CA ALA A 5 19.09 1.55 8.44
C ALA A 5 18.19 2.41 9.36
N PRO A 6 18.35 2.33 10.71
CA PRO A 6 17.51 3.08 11.65
C PRO A 6 17.61 4.61 11.47
N ASN A 7 18.72 5.10 10.93
CA ASN A 7 18.94 6.51 10.61
C ASN A 7 18.07 7.04 9.45
N LEU A 8 17.36 6.16 8.72
CA LEU A 8 16.47 6.53 7.61
C LEU A 8 14.99 6.56 8.02
N LEU A 9 14.67 6.44 9.32
CA LEU A 9 13.27 6.43 9.77
C LEU A 9 12.61 7.81 9.74
N GLU A 10 13.36 8.89 9.97
CA GLU A 10 12.79 10.23 10.10
C GLU A 10 12.01 10.67 8.85
N PRO A 11 12.55 10.54 7.61
CA PRO A 11 11.78 10.87 6.42
C PRO A 11 10.52 10.01 6.25
N LEU A 12 10.51 8.79 6.79
CA LEU A 12 9.34 7.89 6.73
C LEU A 12 8.26 8.28 7.76
N TYR A 13 8.63 8.93 8.87
CA TYR A 13 7.70 9.50 9.84
C TYR A 13 7.14 10.86 9.38
N GLU A 14 7.95 11.66 8.69
CA GLU A 14 7.49 12.90 8.04
C GLU A 14 6.52 12.57 6.89
N GLY A 15 6.90 11.60 6.05
CA GLY A 15 6.10 11.14 4.93
C GLY A 15 6.05 12.11 3.75
N TYR A 16 5.05 11.91 2.91
CA TYR A 16 4.90 12.67 1.66
C TYR A 16 3.45 12.69 1.20
N TRP A 17 3.16 13.48 0.16
CA TRP A 17 1.87 13.48 -0.49
C TRP A 17 1.63 12.15 -1.23
N PHE A 18 0.35 11.80 -1.40
CA PHE A 18 -0.06 10.64 -2.17
C PHE A 18 -0.83 11.09 -3.40
N GLY A 19 -0.49 10.54 -4.56
CA GLY A 19 -1.23 10.72 -5.79
C GLY A 19 -2.51 9.88 -5.80
N SER A 20 -3.46 10.26 -6.64
CA SER A 20 -4.63 9.43 -6.96
C SER A 20 -4.22 8.26 -7.87
N ASN A 21 -5.12 7.28 -8.00
CA ASN A 21 -5.02 6.32 -9.09
C ASN A 21 -5.24 7.08 -10.41
N PRO A 22 -4.31 7.10 -11.37
CA PRO A 22 -4.48 7.85 -12.61
C PRO A 22 -5.51 7.23 -13.55
N ALA A 23 -5.92 5.98 -13.32
CA ALA A 23 -7.07 5.43 -14.01
C ALA A 23 -8.39 6.06 -13.53
N LEU A 24 -8.37 6.73 -12.37
CA LEU A 24 -9.49 7.56 -11.90
C LEU A 24 -9.21 9.02 -12.31
N ASP A 25 -10.16 9.61 -13.03
CA ASP A 25 -10.11 11.04 -13.39
C ASP A 25 -10.45 11.91 -12.17
N SER A 26 -9.51 11.96 -11.23
CA SER A 26 -9.68 12.64 -9.94
C SER A 26 -9.48 14.15 -10.06
N ASP A 27 -10.48 14.92 -9.63
CA ASP A 27 -10.36 16.38 -9.43
C ASP A 27 -9.29 16.76 -8.39
N HIS A 28 -8.83 15.78 -7.60
CA HIS A 28 -7.79 15.93 -6.61
C HIS A 28 -6.67 14.89 -6.87
N PRO A 29 -5.74 15.19 -7.80
CA PRO A 29 -4.70 14.24 -8.18
C PRO A 29 -3.62 14.03 -7.11
N VAL A 30 -3.62 14.86 -6.07
CA VAL A 30 -2.66 14.84 -4.94
C VAL A 30 -3.42 15.04 -3.63
N SER A 31 -3.02 14.33 -2.58
CA SER A 31 -3.57 14.50 -1.23
C SER A 31 -3.43 15.94 -0.73
N VAL A 32 -4.35 16.37 0.14
CA VAL A 32 -4.34 17.73 0.70
C VAL A 32 -3.18 17.99 1.68
N ALA A 33 -2.65 16.93 2.26
CA ALA A 33 -1.53 16.96 3.20
C ALA A 33 -0.61 15.76 2.98
N LYS A 34 0.61 15.85 3.52
CA LYS A 34 1.51 14.70 3.64
C LYS A 34 0.88 13.64 4.55
N ALA A 35 1.07 12.38 4.21
CA ALA A 35 0.79 11.27 5.10
C ALA A 35 2.09 10.49 5.40
N PRO A 36 2.27 10.06 6.66
CA PRO A 36 3.47 9.35 7.06
C PRO A 36 3.49 7.93 6.48
N VAL A 37 4.68 7.43 6.13
CA VAL A 37 4.86 6.03 5.71
C VAL A 37 4.79 5.10 6.91
N PHE A 38 5.39 5.50 8.03
CA PHE A 38 5.25 4.82 9.31
C PHE A 38 4.62 5.72 10.36
N VAL A 39 3.81 5.15 11.23
CA VAL A 39 3.35 5.80 12.46
C VAL A 39 3.74 4.90 13.62
N ARG A 40 4.31 5.49 14.66
CA ARG A 40 4.60 4.78 15.91
C ARG A 40 3.90 5.45 17.08
N CYS A 41 3.11 4.67 17.82
CA CYS A 41 2.55 5.08 19.11
C CYS A 41 2.93 4.03 20.16
N GLY A 42 3.87 4.40 21.05
CA GLY A 42 4.47 3.46 21.99
C GLY A 42 5.10 2.25 21.28
N ARG A 43 4.58 1.06 21.54
CA ARG A 43 5.02 -0.21 20.94
C ARG A 43 4.30 -0.57 19.63
N GLN A 44 3.25 0.17 19.29
CA GLN A 44 2.46 -0.10 18.09
C GLN A 44 3.05 0.65 16.90
N VAL A 45 3.12 -0.03 15.76
CA VAL A 45 3.55 0.54 14.49
C VAL A 45 2.48 0.26 13.44
N GLN A 46 2.15 1.29 12.67
CA GLN A 46 1.36 1.17 11.46
C GLN A 46 2.16 1.68 10.26
N CYS A 47 1.85 1.15 9.08
CA CYS A 47 2.49 1.45 7.82
C CYS A 47 1.43 1.81 6.77
N CYS A 48 1.71 2.88 6.03
CA CYS A 48 0.94 3.31 4.87
C CYS A 48 1.92 3.52 3.71
N PHE A 49 2.16 2.48 2.93
CA PHE A 49 3.18 2.53 1.89
C PHE A 49 2.70 1.98 0.57
N ASN A 50 2.85 2.78 -0.48
CA ASN A 50 2.84 2.33 -1.86
C ASN A 50 3.66 3.31 -2.69
N ARG A 51 4.82 2.85 -3.21
CA ARG A 51 5.76 3.68 -3.98
C ARG A 51 5.11 4.35 -5.19
N TYR A 52 4.16 3.66 -5.82
CA TYR A 52 3.48 4.17 -7.00
C TYR A 52 2.78 5.51 -6.70
N PHE A 53 1.98 5.56 -5.64
CA PHE A 53 1.23 6.78 -5.29
C PHE A 53 2.14 7.91 -4.80
N LEU A 54 3.28 7.60 -4.16
CA LEU A 54 4.27 8.63 -3.82
C LEU A 54 4.91 9.23 -5.08
N GLY A 55 5.23 8.39 -6.06
CA GLY A 55 5.73 8.82 -7.36
C GLY A 55 4.70 9.63 -8.16
N ALA A 56 3.44 9.19 -8.17
CA ALA A 56 2.34 9.90 -8.81
C ALA A 56 2.14 11.31 -8.22
N ALA A 57 2.26 11.45 -6.89
CA ALA A 57 2.24 12.77 -6.26
C ALA A 57 3.38 13.67 -6.73
N ALA A 58 4.62 13.14 -6.74
CA ALA A 58 5.79 13.91 -7.17
C ALA A 58 5.65 14.36 -8.64
N GLN A 59 5.19 13.47 -9.51
CA GLN A 59 4.91 13.79 -10.91
C GLN A 59 3.82 14.87 -11.07
N ALA A 60 2.69 14.73 -10.39
CA ALA A 60 1.60 15.71 -10.43
C ALA A 60 2.02 17.08 -9.88
N ARG A 61 3.00 17.10 -8.96
CA ARG A 61 3.60 18.31 -8.38
C ARG A 61 4.78 18.85 -9.21
N ALA A 62 5.13 18.20 -10.33
CA ALA A 62 6.29 18.53 -11.16
C ALA A 62 7.61 18.62 -10.38
N GLU A 63 7.78 17.77 -9.37
CA GLU A 63 8.97 17.71 -8.52
C GLU A 63 9.52 16.28 -8.41
N ALA A 64 10.76 16.13 -7.96
CA ALA A 64 11.31 14.84 -7.58
C ALA A 64 10.94 14.54 -6.11
N LEU A 65 10.90 13.25 -5.75
CA LEU A 65 10.85 12.88 -4.33
C LEU A 65 12.07 13.48 -3.60
N PRO A 66 11.89 14.03 -2.40
CA PRO A 66 13.01 14.49 -1.57
C PRO A 66 14.11 13.42 -1.48
N PRO A 67 15.40 13.77 -1.66
CA PRO A 67 16.48 12.77 -1.76
C PRO A 67 16.61 11.84 -0.55
N ASP A 68 16.37 12.37 0.65
CA ASP A 68 16.36 11.63 1.91
C ASP A 68 15.20 10.63 1.98
N LEU A 69 13.99 11.05 1.60
CA LEU A 69 12.82 10.19 1.50
C LEU A 69 13.02 9.11 0.43
N ALA A 70 13.53 9.47 -0.75
CA ALA A 70 13.82 8.51 -1.81
C ALA A 70 14.81 7.44 -1.33
N THR A 71 15.83 7.85 -0.58
CA THR A 71 16.82 6.95 0.04
C THR A 71 16.16 6.02 1.06
N ALA A 72 15.31 6.56 1.93
CA ALA A 72 14.57 5.80 2.93
C ALA A 72 13.58 4.80 2.30
N ILE A 73 12.82 5.20 1.28
CA ILE A 73 11.91 4.32 0.53
C ILE A 73 12.67 3.17 -0.13
N ASN A 74 13.82 3.46 -0.75
CA ASN A 74 14.66 2.42 -1.35
C ASN A 74 15.13 1.40 -0.30
N ALA A 75 15.55 1.86 0.88
CA ALA A 75 15.94 0.98 1.98
C ALA A 75 14.76 0.15 2.53
N LEU A 76 13.59 0.78 2.68
CA LEU A 76 12.34 0.11 3.06
C LEU A 76 11.99 -1.00 2.08
N GLN A 77 11.99 -0.73 0.77
CA GLN A 77 11.64 -1.74 -0.23
C GLN A 77 12.62 -2.91 -0.25
N ARG A 78 13.94 -2.66 -0.16
CA ARG A 78 14.93 -3.74 -0.06
C ARG A 78 14.69 -4.61 1.18
N THR A 79 14.40 -3.97 2.32
CA THR A 79 14.12 -4.68 3.58
C THR A 79 12.81 -5.48 3.48
N ALA A 80 11.75 -4.87 2.94
CA ALA A 80 10.45 -5.52 2.75
C ALA A 80 10.56 -6.71 1.80
N ALA A 81 11.30 -6.60 0.69
CA ALA A 81 11.51 -7.70 -0.25
C ALA A 81 12.28 -8.88 0.40
N MET A 82 13.33 -8.58 1.17
CA MET A 82 14.08 -9.60 1.90
C MET A 82 13.19 -10.33 2.92
N LEU A 83 12.37 -9.60 3.67
CA LEU A 83 11.42 -10.18 4.64
C LEU A 83 10.32 -10.98 3.94
N ALA A 84 9.78 -10.46 2.84
CA ALA A 84 8.74 -11.13 2.05
C ALA A 84 9.21 -12.49 1.52
N GLY A 85 10.48 -12.61 1.13
CA GLY A 85 11.07 -13.90 0.72
C GLY A 85 11.09 -14.98 1.82
N ARG A 86 10.89 -14.59 3.08
CA ARG A 86 10.78 -15.51 4.24
C ARG A 86 9.33 -15.70 4.72
N ALA A 87 8.39 -14.95 4.16
CA ALA A 87 6.99 -14.90 4.56
C ALA A 87 6.07 -15.15 3.36
N LEU A 88 6.45 -16.13 2.52
CA LEU A 88 5.65 -16.59 1.39
C LEU A 88 4.67 -17.67 1.85
N PHE A 89 3.44 -17.58 1.39
CA PHE A 89 2.44 -18.62 1.55
C PHE A 89 1.58 -18.68 0.29
N LYS A 90 0.95 -19.82 0.06
CA LYS A 90 0.02 -20.04 -1.04
C LYS A 90 -1.38 -20.17 -0.45
N LEU A 91 -2.32 -19.40 -0.99
CA LEU A 91 -3.74 -19.62 -0.73
C LEU A 91 -4.22 -20.71 -1.68
N GLU A 92 -4.68 -21.82 -1.12
CA GLU A 92 -5.35 -22.91 -1.82
C GLU A 92 -6.85 -22.61 -1.97
N ARG A 93 -7.54 -23.41 -2.79
CA ARG A 93 -8.98 -23.26 -2.98
C ARG A 93 -9.71 -23.45 -1.64
N GLY A 94 -10.51 -22.46 -1.27
CA GLY A 94 -11.27 -22.45 -0.01
C GLY A 94 -10.57 -21.71 1.13
N ASP A 95 -9.28 -21.35 0.98
CA ASP A 95 -8.59 -20.54 1.97
C ASP A 95 -9.15 -19.11 1.99
N VAL A 96 -9.25 -18.57 3.21
CA VAL A 96 -9.63 -17.17 3.44
C VAL A 96 -8.52 -16.49 4.21
N LEU A 97 -8.09 -15.33 3.71
CA LEU A 97 -7.08 -14.50 4.33
C LEU A 97 -7.68 -13.18 4.82
N PHE A 98 -7.56 -12.91 6.11
CA PHE A 98 -7.82 -11.59 6.67
C PHE A 98 -6.51 -10.82 6.79
N TRP A 99 -6.49 -9.61 6.23
CA TRP A 99 -5.28 -8.80 6.19
C TRP A 99 -5.52 -7.42 6.79
N HIS A 100 -4.79 -7.09 7.86
CA HIS A 100 -4.88 -5.75 8.44
C HIS A 100 -4.01 -4.77 7.66
N ASN A 101 -4.66 -3.92 6.86
CA ASN A 101 -4.02 -3.07 5.85
C ASN A 101 -2.99 -2.08 6.42
N TRP A 102 -3.10 -1.71 7.70
CA TRP A 102 -2.15 -0.79 8.34
C TRP A 102 -0.97 -1.48 9.02
N SER A 103 -0.95 -2.80 9.15
CA SER A 103 0.13 -3.50 9.87
C SER A 103 1.07 -4.29 8.96
N TRP A 104 0.61 -4.66 7.77
CA TRP A 104 1.33 -5.56 6.90
C TRP A 104 1.30 -5.08 5.45
N LEU A 105 2.48 -4.95 4.86
CA LEU A 105 2.62 -4.88 3.41
C LEU A 105 2.33 -6.25 2.80
N HIS A 106 1.67 -6.27 1.66
CA HIS A 106 1.37 -7.50 0.93
C HIS A 106 1.58 -7.30 -0.56
N GLY A 107 1.71 -8.42 -1.26
CA GLY A 107 1.87 -8.48 -2.70
C GLY A 107 1.71 -9.92 -3.17
N ARG A 108 2.04 -10.15 -4.43
CA ARG A 108 1.99 -11.47 -5.06
C ARG A 108 3.26 -11.69 -5.86
N THR A 109 3.75 -12.92 -5.89
CA THR A 109 4.85 -13.33 -6.78
C THR A 109 4.41 -13.32 -8.24
N ALA A 110 5.36 -13.21 -9.18
CA ALA A 110 5.04 -13.41 -10.59
C ALA A 110 4.45 -14.80 -10.83
N PHE A 111 3.46 -14.89 -11.72
CA PHE A 111 2.87 -16.15 -12.19
C PHE A 111 2.40 -15.94 -13.64
N ALA A 112 2.28 -17.04 -14.39
CA ALA A 112 1.61 -17.05 -15.68
C ALA A 112 0.19 -17.59 -15.47
N ASP A 113 -0.79 -16.98 -16.13
CA ASP A 113 -2.11 -17.60 -16.27
C ASP A 113 -1.93 -18.91 -17.05
N GLY A 114 -2.44 -20.01 -16.52
CA GLY A 114 -2.15 -21.34 -17.05
C GLY A 114 -2.78 -21.55 -18.43
N GLU A 115 -1.96 -21.70 -19.47
CA GLU A 115 -2.38 -22.38 -20.70
C GLU A 115 -2.61 -23.86 -20.38
N GLY A 116 -3.81 -24.23 -19.91
CA GLY A 116 -4.11 -25.64 -19.62
C GLY A 116 -5.14 -25.95 -18.54
N ASP A 117 -5.74 -24.96 -17.86
CA ASP A 117 -6.98 -25.26 -17.12
C ASP A 117 -8.03 -25.67 -18.14
N ALA A 118 -8.58 -26.88 -18.02
CA ALA A 118 -9.49 -27.48 -19.01
C ALA A 118 -10.74 -26.63 -19.29
N ASP A 119 -11.03 -25.67 -18.40
CA ASP A 119 -12.14 -24.70 -18.48
C ASP A 119 -11.67 -23.25 -18.77
N GLY A 120 -10.36 -23.00 -18.95
CA GLY A 120 -9.76 -21.69 -19.22
C GLY A 120 -9.76 -20.71 -18.04
N ALA A 121 -10.15 -21.14 -16.84
CA ALA A 121 -10.30 -20.28 -15.68
C ALA A 121 -8.99 -20.21 -14.85
N GLY A 122 -8.18 -19.17 -15.08
CA GLY A 122 -6.97 -18.90 -14.30
C GLY A 122 -7.21 -18.65 -12.80
N ARG A 123 -6.15 -18.30 -12.06
CA ARG A 123 -6.22 -18.11 -10.59
C ARG A 123 -7.20 -17.00 -10.19
N LEU A 124 -8.33 -17.39 -9.58
CA LEU A 124 -9.37 -16.47 -9.12
C LEU A 124 -9.34 -16.27 -7.60
N LEU A 125 -9.31 -15.02 -7.14
CA LEU A 125 -9.54 -14.63 -5.74
C LEU A 125 -10.68 -13.62 -5.67
N LEU A 126 -11.57 -13.81 -4.69
CA LEU A 126 -12.55 -12.78 -4.32
C LEU A 126 -11.91 -11.88 -3.25
N ARG A 127 -12.09 -10.57 -3.37
CA ARG A 127 -11.56 -9.57 -2.43
C ARG A 127 -12.69 -8.74 -1.85
N LEU A 128 -12.66 -8.55 -0.53
CA LEU A 128 -13.56 -7.69 0.20
C LEU A 128 -12.76 -6.67 1.02
N TRP A 129 -13.19 -5.41 1.00
CA TRP A 129 -12.72 -4.38 1.91
C TRP A 129 -13.63 -4.35 3.13
N LEU A 130 -13.04 -4.42 4.32
CA LEU A 130 -13.76 -4.44 5.60
C LEU A 130 -13.33 -3.24 6.44
N HIS A 131 -14.31 -2.51 6.97
CA HIS A 131 -14.09 -1.53 8.02
C HIS A 131 -14.29 -2.21 9.38
N SER A 132 -13.38 -1.93 10.31
CA SER A 132 -13.41 -2.52 11.64
C SER A 132 -12.92 -1.51 12.67
N ASP A 133 -13.57 -1.48 13.82
CA ASP A 133 -13.14 -0.67 14.97
C ASP A 133 -12.10 -1.37 15.85
N LEU A 134 -11.71 -2.61 15.50
CA LEU A 134 -10.76 -3.42 16.29
C LEU A 134 -9.37 -2.80 16.36
N ILE A 135 -8.89 -2.21 15.25
CA ILE A 135 -7.61 -1.52 15.20
C ILE A 135 -7.82 -0.20 14.47
N LYS A 136 -7.80 0.90 15.24
CA LYS A 136 -7.95 2.24 14.68
C LYS A 136 -6.62 2.72 14.09
N PRO A 137 -6.65 3.56 13.05
CA PRO A 137 -5.48 4.29 12.62
C PRO A 137 -4.84 5.04 13.79
N LEU A 138 -3.53 4.90 13.97
CA LEU A 138 -2.77 5.55 15.05
C LEU A 138 -2.56 7.05 14.82
N ASP A 139 -2.75 7.51 13.58
CA ASP A 139 -2.62 8.90 13.18
C ASP A 139 -3.84 9.32 12.35
N PRO A 140 -4.44 10.51 12.60
CA PRO A 140 -5.55 11.02 11.81
C PRO A 140 -5.27 11.08 10.29
N ARG A 141 -4.00 11.30 9.88
CA ARG A 141 -3.59 11.33 8.47
C ARG A 141 -3.74 9.96 7.80
N LEU A 142 -3.53 8.86 8.54
CA LEU A 142 -3.81 7.50 8.06
C LEU A 142 -5.32 7.26 7.93
N ALA A 143 -6.12 7.77 8.88
CA ALA A 143 -7.57 7.68 8.79
C ALA A 143 -8.12 8.42 7.55
N GLU A 144 -7.63 9.64 7.29
CA GLU A 144 -7.98 10.38 6.06
C GLU A 144 -7.52 9.65 4.80
N ARG A 145 -6.34 9.03 4.83
CA ARG A 145 -5.88 8.21 3.72
C ARG A 145 -6.80 7.01 3.48
N GLY A 146 -7.25 6.33 4.53
CA GLY A 146 -8.24 5.26 4.45
C GLY A 146 -9.53 5.71 3.76
N LYS A 147 -10.09 6.85 4.17
CA LYS A 147 -11.28 7.43 3.53
C LYS A 147 -11.06 7.76 2.06
N ALA A 148 -9.87 8.24 1.69
CA ALA A 148 -9.52 8.50 0.30
C ALA A 148 -9.45 7.19 -0.52
N ILE A 149 -8.80 6.16 0.02
CA ILE A 149 -8.75 4.82 -0.58
C ILE A 149 -10.16 4.26 -0.80
N ASP A 150 -11.07 4.43 0.16
CA ASP A 150 -12.45 3.95 0.03
C ASP A 150 -13.22 4.68 -1.08
N ARG A 151 -13.04 6.01 -1.22
CA ARG A 151 -13.64 6.79 -2.30
C ARG A 151 -13.12 6.32 -3.67
N ASP A 152 -11.81 6.13 -3.79
CA ASP A 152 -11.17 5.65 -5.02
C ASP A 152 -11.71 4.28 -5.42
N HIS A 153 -11.83 3.33 -4.48
CA HIS A 153 -12.38 2.00 -4.78
C HIS A 153 -13.86 2.04 -5.15
N LYS A 154 -14.68 2.83 -4.45
CA LYS A 154 -16.10 3.00 -4.80
C LYS A 154 -16.25 3.56 -6.20
N ARG A 155 -15.41 4.53 -6.57
CA ARG A 155 -15.41 5.11 -7.92
C ARG A 155 -15.00 4.10 -8.97
N ALA A 156 -13.89 3.38 -8.76
CA ALA A 156 -13.46 2.32 -9.67
C ALA A 156 -14.55 1.27 -9.91
N MET A 157 -15.27 0.85 -8.85
CA MET A 157 -16.40 -0.06 -8.95
C MET A 157 -17.55 0.51 -9.80
N LEU A 158 -17.92 1.78 -9.61
CA LEU A 158 -18.97 2.43 -10.39
C LEU A 158 -18.59 2.63 -11.86
N GLU A 159 -17.31 2.86 -12.14
CA GLU A 159 -16.76 3.04 -13.50
C GLU A 159 -16.44 1.70 -14.19
N GLY A 160 -16.76 0.55 -13.56
CA GLY A 160 -16.53 -0.78 -14.13
C GLY A 160 -15.05 -1.16 -14.25
N MET A 161 -14.17 -0.46 -13.54
CA MET A 161 -12.73 -0.71 -13.57
C MET A 161 -12.36 -1.84 -12.60
N GLN A 162 -11.63 -2.84 -13.09
CA GLN A 162 -11.05 -3.87 -12.23
C GLN A 162 -9.84 -3.27 -11.46
N GLY A 163 -9.81 -3.46 -10.14
CA GLY A 163 -8.73 -2.99 -9.25
C GLY A 163 -8.04 -4.08 -8.46
#